data_AF-A0ABD4A423-F1
#
_entry.id   AF-A0ABD4A423-F1
#
_cell.length_a   1.000
_cell.length_b   1.000
_cell.length_c   1.000
_cell.angle_alpha   90.00
_cell.angle_beta   90.00
_cell.angle_gamma   90.00
#
_symmetry.space_group_name_H-M   'P 1'
#
loop_
_entity.id
_entity.type
_entity.pdbx_description
1 polymer ?
#
loop_
_entity_poly.entity_id
_entity_poly.type
_entity_poly.pdbx_seq_one_letter_code
_entity_poly.pdbx_strand_id
1 'polypeptide(L)' 'MQADWYGYVLKVNDLKIEKLEMEGNYYDFTVTVSFQKTGSDQQNTAKVTGQININDEGKIQVFSMFGDGGLLEKMTEGR' A
#
# COMPACT_ATOMS: atom_id res chain seq x y z
N MET A 1 -2.68 -7.23 -9.38
CA MET A 1 -1.54 -6.44 -9.90
C MET A 1 -0.26 -7.00 -9.30
N GLN A 2 0.79 -7.18 -10.11
CA GLN A 2 2.10 -7.70 -9.68
C GLN A 2 3.21 -6.79 -10.22
N ALA A 3 4.26 -6.58 -9.42
CA ALA A 3 5.43 -5.77 -9.80
C ALA A 3 6.73 -6.47 -9.39
N ASP A 4 7.80 -6.23 -10.14
CA ASP A 4 9.18 -6.59 -9.75
C ASP A 4 9.90 -5.33 -9.29
N TRP A 5 10.52 -5.39 -8.10
CA TRP A 5 11.27 -4.26 -7.55
C TRP A 5 12.45 -4.77 -6.74
N TYR A 6 13.67 -4.43 -7.18
CA TYR A 6 14.92 -4.81 -6.51
C TYR A 6 15.06 -6.31 -6.20
N GLY A 7 14.60 -7.17 -7.11
CA GLY A 7 14.68 -8.63 -6.93
C GLY A 7 13.60 -9.18 -5.99
N TYR A 8 12.57 -8.41 -5.69
CA TYR A 8 11.35 -8.88 -5.02
C TYR A 8 10.17 -8.86 -5.98
N VAL A 9 9.33 -9.87 -5.88
CA VAL A 9 8.00 -9.89 -6.50
C VAL A 9 6.98 -9.39 -5.48
N LEU A 10 6.24 -8.34 -5.84
CA LEU A 10 5.18 -7.75 -5.01
C LEU A 10 3.82 -8.05 -5.61
N LYS A 11 2.84 -8.34 -4.76
CA LYS A 11 1.45 -8.59 -5.14
C LYS A 11 0.50 -7.91 -4.18
N VAL A 12 -0.45 -7.15 -4.72
CA VAL A 12 -1.59 -6.63 -3.94
C VAL A 12 -2.56 -7.78 -3.70
N ASN A 13 -2.83 -8.08 -2.44
CA ASN A 13 -3.75 -9.14 -2.03
C ASN A 13 -5.15 -8.61 -1.73
N ASP A 14 -5.21 -7.43 -1.09
CA ASP A 14 -6.46 -6.80 -0.68
C ASP A 14 -6.31 -5.27 -0.68
N LEU A 15 -7.41 -4.57 -0.94
CA LEU A 15 -7.52 -3.12 -0.86
C LEU A 15 -8.85 -2.80 -0.16
N LYS A 16 -8.75 -2.18 1.01
CA LYS A 16 -9.89 -1.63 1.74
C LYS A 16 -9.89 -0.13 1.65
N ILE A 17 -11.06 0.44 1.45
CA ILE A 17 -11.29 1.89 1.39
C ILE A 17 -12.50 2.20 2.25
N GLU A 18 -12.37 3.13 3.18
CA GLU A 18 -13.41 3.51 4.13
C GLU A 18 -13.56 5.03 4.10
N LYS A 19 -14.80 5.52 3.91
CA LYS A 19 -15.07 6.95 3.96
C LYS A 19 -14.97 7.45 5.40
N LEU A 20 -14.34 8.60 5.59
CA LEU A 20 -14.30 9.26 6.89
C LEU A 20 -15.56 10.08 7.14
N GLU A 21 -16.08 9.98 8.36
CA GLU A 21 -17.23 10.75 8.84
C GLU A 21 -16.80 12.18 9.20
N MET A 22 -16.41 12.96 8.20
CA MET A 22 -16.01 14.36 8.32
C MET A 22 -16.42 15.17 7.08
N GLU A 23 -16.31 16.50 7.15
CA GLU A 23 -16.59 17.36 6.00
C GLU A 23 -15.64 17.07 4.82
N GLY A 24 -16.22 16.95 3.63
CA GLY A 24 -15.49 16.62 2.41
C GLY A 24 -15.51 15.13 2.06
N ASN A 25 -14.67 14.76 1.10
CA ASN A 25 -14.61 13.42 0.51
C ASN A 25 -13.25 12.79 0.81
N TYR A 26 -13.01 12.52 2.10
CA TYR A 26 -11.82 11.85 2.59
C TYR A 26 -12.07 10.36 2.80
N TYR A 27 -11.10 9.55 2.41
CA TYR A 27 -11.16 8.11 2.51
C TYR A 27 -9.84 7.58 3.03
N ASP A 28 -9.89 6.75 4.07
CA ASP A 28 -8.74 5.97 4.47
C ASP A 28 -8.64 4.74 3.57
N PHE A 29 -7.41 4.38 3.21
CA PHE A 29 -7.13 3.14 2.51
C PHE A 29 -6.15 2.27 3.27
N THR A 30 -6.34 0.96 3.16
CA THR A 30 -5.37 -0.05 3.58
C THR A 30 -5.14 -1.02 2.43
N VAL A 31 -3.92 -1.08 1.93
CA VAL A 31 -3.47 -2.06 0.94
C VAL A 31 -2.69 -3.15 1.66
N THR A 32 -3.11 -4.42 1.52
CA THR A 32 -2.31 -5.56 1.96
C THR A 32 -1.45 -6.04 0.80
N VAL A 33 -0.13 -5.95 0.94
CA VAL A 33 0.85 -6.35 -0.08
C VAL A 33 1.60 -7.57 0.42
N SER A 34 1.65 -8.64 -0.37
CA SER A 34 2.66 -9.69 -0.17
C SER A 34 3.90 -9.41 -1.02
N PHE A 35 5.06 -9.74 -0.48
CA PHE A 35 6.33 -9.61 -1.16
C PHE A 35 7.22 -10.83 -0.89
N GLN A 36 7.95 -11.23 -1.90
CA GLN A 36 8.82 -12.41 -1.87
C GLN A 36 10.12 -12.09 -2.60
N LYS A 37 11.26 -12.37 -1.98
CA LYS A 37 12.56 -12.24 -2.63
C LYS A 37 12.68 -13.32 -3.71
N THR A 38 13.15 -12.96 -4.89
CA THR A 38 13.34 -13.90 -6.00
C THR A 38 14.29 -15.01 -5.58
N GLY A 39 13.89 -16.26 -5.82
CA GLY A 39 14.65 -17.44 -5.41
C GLY A 39 14.53 -17.81 -3.92
N SER A 40 13.69 -17.10 -3.15
CA SER A 40 13.31 -17.49 -1.79
C SER A 40 11.88 -18.03 -1.79
N ASP A 41 11.60 -19.04 -0.97
CA ASP A 41 10.23 -19.53 -0.72
C ASP A 41 9.51 -18.74 0.39
N GLN A 42 10.22 -17.82 1.05
CA GLN A 42 9.63 -17.00 2.11
C GLN A 42 8.77 -15.90 1.52
N GLN A 43 7.46 -16.01 1.74
CA GLN A 43 6.49 -14.96 1.46
C GLN A 43 6.20 -14.15 2.72
N ASN A 44 6.33 -12.83 2.63
CA ASN A 44 6.00 -11.89 3.70
C ASN A 44 4.81 -11.01 3.29
N THR A 45 4.19 -10.36 4.28
CA THR A 45 3.09 -9.42 4.06
C THR A 45 3.30 -8.12 4.83
N ALA A 46 2.91 -7.00 4.24
CA ALA A 46 2.87 -5.69 4.87
C ALA A 46 1.55 -4.98 4.56
N LYS A 47 1.14 -4.07 5.44
CA LYS A 47 -0.03 -3.22 5.26
C LYS A 47 0.42 -1.79 5.02
N VAL A 48 0.09 -1.27 3.85
CA VAL A 48 0.31 0.13 3.49
C VAL A 48 -0.98 0.89 3.79
N THR A 49 -0.87 1.95 4.56
CA THR A 49 -2.01 2.79 4.96
C THR A 49 -1.82 4.22 4.48
N GLY A 50 -2.93 4.89 4.28
CA GLY A 50 -2.93 6.28 3.88
C GLY A 50 -4.33 6.82 3.72
N GLN A 51 -4.41 8.01 3.16
CA GLN A 51 -5.66 8.73 2.94
C GLN A 51 -5.68 9.35 1.55
N ILE A 52 -6.89 9.39 0.98
CA ILE A 52 -7.18 10.02 -0.30
C ILE A 52 -8.26 11.08 -0.07
N ASN A 53 -8.07 12.26 -0.65
CA ASN A 53 -9.16 13.22 -0.82
C ASN A 53 -9.57 13.28 -2.29
N ILE A 54 -10.88 13.26 -2.54
CA ILE A 54 -11.46 13.29 -3.88
C ILE A 54 -12.31 14.55 -4.03
N ASN A 55 -12.22 15.28 -5.15
CA ASN A 55 -13.12 16.41 -5.38
C ASN A 55 -14.52 15.96 -5.85
N ASP A 56 -15.43 16.90 -6.00
CA ASP A 56 -16.80 16.63 -6.43
C ASP A 56 -16.90 16.09 -7.87
N GLU A 57 -15.84 16.22 -8.67
CA GLU A 57 -15.73 15.61 -10.01
C GLU A 57 -15.21 14.17 -9.98
N GLY A 58 -14.93 13.62 -8.80
CA GLY A 58 -14.38 12.27 -8.64
C GLY A 58 -12.87 12.16 -8.87
N LYS A 59 -12.14 13.28 -8.94
CA LYS A 59 -10.68 13.30 -9.13
C LYS A 59 -9.95 13.34 -7.79
N ILE A 60 -8.85 12.60 -7.70
CA ILE A 60 -7.95 12.63 -6.54
C ILE A 60 -7.29 14.01 -6.45
N GLN A 61 -7.49 14.71 -5.33
CA GLN A 61 -6.82 15.97 -5.01
C GLN A 61 -5.63 15.75 -4.08
N VAL A 62 -5.74 14.80 -3.16
CA VAL A 62 -4.69 14.46 -2.20
C VAL A 62 -4.51 12.95 -2.16
N PHE A 63 -3.26 12.51 -2.16
CA PHE A 63 -2.85 11.13 -1.88
C PHE A 63 -1.71 11.17 -0.87
N SER A 64 -1.99 10.72 0.34
CA SER A 64 -1.04 10.73 1.45
C SER A 64 -0.80 9.31 1.94
N MET A 65 0.47 8.89 2.00
CA MET A 65 0.86 7.62 2.64
C MET A 65 1.23 7.90 4.10
N PHE A 66 0.64 7.14 5.02
CA PHE A 66 0.89 7.28 6.45
C PHE A 66 1.88 6.23 6.97
N GLY A 67 1.91 5.05 6.36
CA GLY A 67 2.85 4.00 6.70
C GLY A 67 2.86 2.89 5.66
N ASP A 68 4.00 2.20 5.54
CA ASP A 68 4.17 1.07 4.63
C ASP A 68 4.19 -0.29 5.35
N GLY A 69 3.99 -0.30 6.67
CA GLY A 69 4.02 -1.51 7.49
C GLY A 69 5.41 -2.16 7.57
N GLY A 70 6.48 -1.38 7.38
CA GLY A 70 7.86 -1.85 7.32
C GLY A 70 8.18 -2.59 6.03
N LEU A 71 7.41 -2.36 4.95
CA LEU A 71 7.64 -2.98 3.65
C LEU A 71 9.04 -2.64 3.12
N LEU A 72 9.40 -1.36 3.10
CA LEU A 72 10.70 -0.91 2.61
C LEU A 72 11.84 -1.45 3.46
N GLU A 73 11.69 -1.40 4.78
CA GLU A 73 12.67 -1.94 5.74
C GLU A 73 12.93 -3.43 5.46
N LYS A 74 11.88 -4.27 5.45
CA LYS A 74 12.01 -5.72 5.22
C LYS A 74 12.52 -6.09 3.82
N MET A 75 12.34 -5.21 2.84
CA MET A 75 12.90 -5.38 1.50
C MET A 75 14.37 -4.94 1.40
N THR A 76 14.85 -4.17 2.37
CA THR A 76 16.22 -3.63 2.40
C THR A 76 17.08 -4.19 3.52
N GLU A 77 16.50 -4.94 4.47
CA GLU A 77 17.24 -5.71 5.47
C GLU A 77 18.26 -6.65 4.82
N GLY A 78 19.55 -6.45 5.16
CA GLY A 78 20.66 -7.24 4.65
C GLY A 78 21.28 -6.75 3.33
N ARG A 79 20.98 -5.52 2.89
CA ARG A 79 21.84 -4.76 1.96
C ARG A 79 23.06 -4.17 2.65
#